data_AF-A0A565CGW7-F1
#
_entry.id   AF-A0A565CGW7-F1
#
_cell.length_a   1.000
_cell.length_b   1.000
_cell.length_c   1.000
_cell.angle_alpha   90.00
_cell.angle_beta   90.00
_cell.angle_gamma   90.00
#
_symmetry.space_group_name_H-M   'P 1'
#
loop_
_entity.id
_entity.type
_entity.pdbx_description
1 polymer ?
#
loop_
_entity_poly.entity_id
_entity_poly.type
_entity_poly.pdbx_seq_one_letter_code
_entity_poly.pdbx_strand_id
1 'polypeptide(L)'
;MANLKSSAAKGFEEILTKDPLRVEAYHGLVMAYSDSESKLSELEVRINVAIEKCKKEDKRKEFRDFMLLIAQIKVIEGNPVEAIRVYQELVKDEPRDFRPYLCQGLIYTLMKKKDEAEKQFEQFRRLVPENHPYKEYFDANVLDTNKLFAKNR
;
A
#
# COMPACT_ATOMS: atom_id res chain seq x y z
N MET A 1 15.66 -10.02 -16.00
CA MET A 1 14.78 -9.63 -14.86
C MET A 1 13.68 -10.66 -14.58
N ALA A 2 13.00 -11.24 -15.58
CA ALA A 2 11.96 -12.26 -15.38
C ALA A 2 12.38 -13.45 -14.49
N ASN A 3 13.63 -13.92 -14.63
CA ASN A 3 14.16 -15.06 -13.87
C ASN A 3 14.43 -14.78 -12.38
N LEU A 4 14.61 -13.49 -12.01
CA LEU A 4 14.79 -13.09 -10.62
C LEU A 4 13.43 -12.94 -9.92
N LYS A 5 12.43 -12.38 -10.61
CA LYS A 5 11.06 -12.26 -10.09
C LYS A 5 10.44 -13.64 -9.84
N SER A 6 10.69 -14.62 -10.72
CA SER A 6 10.21 -16.01 -10.53
C SER A 6 10.88 -16.71 -9.35
N SER A 7 12.18 -16.50 -9.14
CA SER A 7 12.92 -17.05 -7.99
C SER A 7 12.47 -16.45 -6.66
N ALA A 8 12.30 -15.12 -6.62
CA ALA A 8 11.79 -14.41 -5.43
C ALA A 8 10.37 -14.87 -5.07
N ALA A 9 9.48 -15.01 -6.07
CA ALA A 9 8.13 -15.48 -5.84
C ALA A 9 8.11 -16.87 -5.18
N LYS A 10 8.94 -17.81 -5.65
CA LYS A 10 9.03 -19.14 -5.04
C LYS A 10 9.41 -19.09 -3.57
N GLY A 11 10.39 -18.24 -3.21
CA GLY A 11 10.79 -18.05 -1.81
C GLY A 11 9.65 -17.53 -0.93
N PHE A 12 8.87 -16.56 -1.42
CA PHE A 12 7.70 -16.06 -0.68
C PHE A 12 6.60 -17.12 -0.56
N GLU A 13 6.35 -17.92 -1.59
CA GLU A 13 5.41 -19.05 -1.49
C GLU A 13 5.84 -20.06 -0.43
N GLU A 14 7.13 -20.40 -0.35
CA GLU A 14 7.65 -21.28 0.70
C GLU A 14 7.42 -20.72 2.10
N ILE A 15 7.52 -19.40 2.30
CA ILE A 15 7.19 -18.76 3.58
C ILE A 15 5.70 -18.96 3.90
N LEU A 16 4.82 -18.78 2.91
CA LEU A 16 3.37 -18.93 3.09
C LEU A 16 2.95 -20.37 3.41
N THR A 17 3.74 -21.38 3.02
CA THR A 17 3.48 -22.76 3.47
C THR A 17 3.65 -22.96 4.98
N LYS A 18 4.53 -22.16 5.61
CA LYS A 18 4.83 -22.24 7.05
C LYS A 18 4.00 -21.26 7.86
N ASP A 19 3.77 -20.08 7.31
CA ASP A 19 3.00 -19.01 7.93
C ASP A 19 2.03 -18.39 6.91
N PRO A 20 0.80 -18.93 6.81
CA PRO A 20 -0.18 -18.50 5.83
C PRO A 20 -0.68 -17.06 5.99
N LEU A 21 -0.36 -16.38 7.10
CA LEU A 21 -0.75 -14.98 7.34
C LEU A 21 0.45 -14.03 7.35
N ARG A 22 1.61 -14.46 6.83
CA ARG A 22 2.80 -13.61 6.72
C ARG A 22 2.61 -12.52 5.68
N VAL A 23 2.21 -11.33 6.11
CA VAL A 23 1.91 -10.20 5.21
C VAL A 23 3.12 -9.79 4.37
N GLU A 24 4.33 -9.85 4.91
CA GLU A 24 5.56 -9.50 4.19
C GLU A 24 5.81 -10.41 2.99
N ALA A 25 5.43 -11.69 3.07
CA ALA A 25 5.54 -12.61 1.94
C ALA A 25 4.52 -12.28 0.85
N TYR A 26 3.28 -11.94 1.23
CA TYR A 26 2.29 -11.44 0.27
C TYR A 26 2.73 -10.13 -0.39
N HIS A 27 3.31 -9.19 0.37
CA HIS A 27 3.88 -7.97 -0.21
C HIS A 27 4.97 -8.29 -1.24
N GLY A 28 5.88 -9.21 -0.90
CA GLY A 28 6.90 -9.71 -1.82
C GLY A 28 6.31 -10.28 -3.11
N LEU A 29 5.21 -11.02 -3.02
CA LEU A 29 4.47 -11.55 -4.17
C LEU A 29 3.79 -10.45 -4.99
N VAL A 30 3.18 -9.44 -4.35
CA VAL A 30 2.62 -8.27 -5.06
C VAL A 30 3.69 -7.61 -5.92
N MET A 31 4.89 -7.41 -5.36
CA MET A 31 6.02 -6.84 -6.10
C MET A 31 6.55 -7.77 -7.19
N ALA A 32 6.57 -9.07 -6.96
CA ALA A 32 7.02 -10.05 -7.96
C ALA A 32 6.03 -10.21 -9.13
N TYR A 33 4.74 -10.03 -8.87
CA TYR A 33 3.64 -10.22 -9.84
C TYR A 33 3.12 -8.91 -10.44
N SER A 34 3.71 -7.76 -10.10
CA SER A 34 3.26 -6.43 -10.55
C SER A 34 3.04 -6.28 -12.06
N ASP A 35 3.77 -7.04 -12.88
CA ASP A 35 3.72 -6.95 -14.35
C ASP A 35 2.81 -8.03 -14.97
N SER A 36 2.14 -8.83 -14.15
CA SER A 36 1.31 -9.96 -14.59
C SER A 36 -0.07 -9.87 -13.95
N GLU A 37 -1.02 -9.33 -14.71
CA GLU A 37 -2.40 -9.13 -14.28
C GLU A 37 -3.05 -10.42 -13.75
N SER A 38 -2.89 -11.56 -14.45
CA SER A 38 -3.48 -12.82 -13.99
C SER A 38 -2.95 -13.26 -12.63
N LYS A 39 -1.62 -13.19 -12.42
CA LYS A 39 -0.99 -13.59 -11.16
C LYS A 39 -1.34 -12.64 -10.02
N LEU A 40 -1.44 -11.35 -10.31
CA LEU A 40 -1.84 -10.36 -9.33
C LEU A 40 -3.30 -10.56 -8.90
N SER A 41 -4.19 -10.88 -9.85
CA SER A 41 -5.59 -11.21 -9.58
C SER A 41 -5.72 -12.50 -8.74
N GLU A 42 -4.99 -13.56 -9.08
CA GLU A 42 -4.93 -14.79 -8.28
C GLU A 42 -4.43 -14.52 -6.85
N LEU A 43 -3.42 -13.66 -6.71
CA LEU A 43 -2.90 -13.25 -5.41
C LEU A 43 -3.93 -12.43 -4.61
N GLU A 44 -4.67 -11.52 -5.26
CA GLU A 44 -5.72 -10.75 -4.62
C GLU A 44 -6.80 -11.65 -4.01
N VAL A 45 -7.22 -12.71 -4.72
CA VAL A 45 -8.15 -13.72 -4.17
C VAL A 45 -7.59 -14.36 -2.91
N ARG A 46 -6.31 -14.72 -2.89
CA ARG A 46 -5.65 -15.31 -1.72
C ARG A 46 -5.55 -14.33 -0.55
N ILE A 47 -5.28 -13.05 -0.83
CA ILE A 47 -5.29 -11.99 0.20
C ILE A 47 -6.69 -11.84 0.78
N ASN A 48 -7.74 -11.87 -0.03
CA ASN A 48 -9.13 -11.81 0.46
C ASN A 48 -9.47 -12.98 1.39
N VAL A 49 -9.00 -14.19 1.09
CA VAL A 49 -9.14 -15.35 2.00
C VAL A 49 -8.41 -15.10 3.33
N ALA A 50 -7.19 -14.54 3.28
CA ALA A 50 -6.42 -14.19 4.47
C ALA A 50 -7.12 -13.10 5.31
N ILE A 51 -7.72 -12.09 4.67
CA ILE A 51 -8.52 -11.04 5.30
C ILE A 51 -9.70 -11.65 6.08
N GLU A 52 -10.46 -12.55 5.46
CA GLU A 52 -11.59 -13.21 6.12
C GLU A 52 -11.15 -14.07 7.31
N LYS A 53 -9.99 -14.72 7.20
CA LYS A 53 -9.38 -15.43 8.34
C LYS A 53 -8.97 -14.46 9.46
N CYS A 54 -8.36 -13.33 9.13
CA CYS A 54 -7.98 -12.32 10.12
C CYS A 54 -9.19 -11.76 10.86
N LYS A 55 -10.31 -11.52 10.17
CA LYS A 55 -11.58 -11.09 10.80
C LYS A 55 -12.11 -12.13 11.78
N LYS A 56 -12.12 -13.41 11.40
CA LYS A 56 -12.60 -14.51 12.26
C LYS A 56 -11.73 -14.70 13.51
N GLU A 57 -10.42 -14.47 13.40
CA GLU A 57 -9.45 -14.63 14.48
C GLU A 57 -9.16 -13.32 15.25
N ASP A 58 -9.89 -12.24 14.97
CA ASP A 58 -9.68 -10.88 15.52
C ASP A 58 -8.22 -10.36 15.39
N LYS A 59 -7.55 -10.75 14.30
CA LYS A 59 -6.19 -10.29 13.95
C LYS A 59 -6.23 -8.93 13.26
N ARG A 60 -6.56 -7.89 14.03
CA ARG A 60 -6.82 -6.53 13.52
C ARG A 60 -5.62 -5.90 12.84
N LYS A 61 -4.41 -6.15 13.34
CA LYS A 61 -3.17 -5.62 12.73
C LYS A 61 -2.95 -6.22 11.34
N GLU A 62 -2.96 -7.54 11.24
CA GLU A 62 -2.78 -8.28 9.99
C GLU A 62 -3.90 -7.96 9.00
N PHE A 63 -5.15 -7.85 9.48
CA PHE A 63 -6.28 -7.39 8.67
C PHE A 63 -5.99 -6.04 7.99
N ARG A 64 -5.54 -5.03 8.75
CA ARG A 64 -5.19 -3.72 8.19
C ARG A 64 -4.00 -3.82 7.24
N ASP A 65 -2.99 -4.59 7.61
CA ASP A 65 -1.79 -4.77 6.79
C ASP A 65 -2.13 -5.46 5.44
N PHE A 66 -3.08 -6.41 5.41
CA PHE A 66 -3.60 -6.99 4.16
C PHE A 66 -4.46 -6.02 3.35
N MET A 67 -5.29 -5.21 4.00
CA MET A 67 -6.08 -4.18 3.32
C MET A 67 -5.17 -3.12 2.64
N LEU A 68 -4.01 -2.81 3.21
CA LEU A 68 -2.99 -1.98 2.54
C LEU A 68 -2.48 -2.65 1.25
N LEU A 69 -2.29 -3.97 1.24
CA LEU A 69 -1.90 -4.70 0.02
C LEU A 69 -2.99 -4.70 -1.04
N ILE A 70 -4.27 -4.84 -0.67
CA ILE A 70 -5.38 -4.69 -1.62
C ILE A 70 -5.34 -3.29 -2.25
N ALA A 71 -5.19 -2.24 -1.45
CA ALA A 71 -5.10 -0.88 -1.97
C ALA A 71 -3.90 -0.70 -2.92
N GLN A 72 -2.75 -1.30 -2.58
CA GLN A 72 -1.56 -1.30 -3.45
C GLN A 72 -1.81 -2.03 -4.78
N ILE A 73 -2.48 -3.19 -4.75
CA ILE A 73 -2.90 -3.91 -5.97
C ILE A 73 -3.77 -3.01 -6.85
N LYS A 74 -4.76 -2.30 -6.26
CA LYS A 74 -5.62 -1.38 -7.02
C LYS A 74 -4.86 -0.23 -7.66
N VAL A 75 -3.78 0.25 -7.03
CA VAL A 75 -2.87 1.22 -7.67
C VAL A 75 -2.16 0.59 -8.87
N ILE A 76 -1.61 -0.62 -8.71
CA ILE A 76 -0.88 -1.33 -9.78
C ILE A 76 -1.80 -1.63 -10.98
N GLU A 77 -3.06 -2.00 -10.72
CA GLU A 77 -4.10 -2.23 -11.74
C GLU A 77 -4.57 -0.94 -12.43
N GLY A 78 -4.04 0.22 -12.06
CA GLY A 78 -4.45 1.51 -12.63
C GLY A 78 -5.84 1.96 -12.17
N ASN A 79 -6.32 1.46 -11.02
CA ASN A 79 -7.59 1.85 -10.39
C ASN A 79 -7.35 2.68 -9.11
N PRO A 80 -6.89 3.94 -9.24
CA PRO A 80 -6.59 4.79 -8.09
C PRO A 80 -7.83 5.16 -7.27
N VAL A 81 -9.03 5.14 -7.87
CA VAL A 81 -10.29 5.47 -7.17
C VAL A 81 -10.63 4.38 -6.17
N GLU A 82 -10.55 3.10 -6.56
CA GLU A 82 -10.79 2.00 -5.63
C GLU A 82 -9.69 1.91 -4.56
N ALA A 83 -8.43 2.17 -4.94
CA ALA A 83 -7.34 2.26 -3.96
C ALA A 83 -7.64 3.31 -2.88
N ILE A 84 -8.07 4.53 -3.27
CA ILE A 84 -8.47 5.58 -2.33
C ILE A 84 -9.59 5.11 -1.42
N ARG A 85 -10.61 4.42 -1.95
CA ARG A 85 -11.74 3.89 -1.16
C ARG A 85 -11.25 2.94 -0.07
N VAL A 86 -10.36 2.01 -0.41
CA VAL A 86 -9.76 1.07 0.55
C VAL A 86 -8.96 1.81 1.62
N TYR A 87 -8.14 2.79 1.23
CA TYR A 87 -7.42 3.62 2.21
C TYR A 87 -8.35 4.44 3.11
N GLN A 88 -9.50 4.90 2.61
CA GLN A 88 -10.48 5.61 3.44
C GLN A 88 -11.11 4.68 4.50
N GLU A 89 -11.37 3.42 4.17
CA GLU A 89 -11.82 2.43 5.16
C GLU A 89 -10.75 2.16 6.22
N LEU A 90 -9.47 2.10 5.82
CA LEU A 90 -8.36 1.98 6.77
C LEU A 90 -8.25 3.19 7.70
N VAL A 91 -8.45 4.40 7.19
CA VAL A 91 -8.48 5.62 8.00
C VAL A 91 -9.64 5.59 9.02
N LYS A 92 -10.80 5.04 8.65
CA LYS A 92 -11.93 4.88 9.58
C LYS A 92 -11.62 3.85 10.67
N ASP A 93 -10.94 2.75 10.33
CA ASP A 93 -10.59 1.68 11.27
C ASP A 93 -9.48 2.10 12.24
N GLU A 94 -8.42 2.75 11.74
CA GLU A 94 -7.29 3.23 12.55
C GLU A 94 -6.85 4.64 12.09
N PRO A 95 -7.48 5.71 12.61
CA PRO A 95 -7.19 7.09 12.19
C PRO A 95 -5.78 7.59 12.53
N ARG A 96 -5.03 6.86 13.38
CA ARG A 96 -3.66 7.23 13.76
C ARG A 96 -2.60 6.54 12.91
N ASP A 97 -2.99 5.60 12.05
CA ASP A 97 -2.08 5.01 11.08
C ASP A 97 -1.75 6.05 10.01
N PHE A 98 -0.48 6.47 9.94
CA PHE A 98 -0.04 7.48 8.98
C PHE A 98 0.02 6.94 7.54
N ARG A 99 0.08 5.61 7.34
CA ARG A 99 0.35 4.98 6.04
C ARG A 99 -0.73 5.28 4.99
N PRO A 100 -2.04 5.14 5.30
CA PRO A 100 -3.10 5.47 4.34
C PRO A 100 -3.06 6.92 3.86
N TYR A 101 -2.74 7.87 4.74
CA TYR A 101 -2.64 9.28 4.39
C TYR A 101 -1.49 9.55 3.41
N LEU A 102 -0.31 8.96 3.65
CA LEU A 102 0.81 9.06 2.72
C LEU A 102 0.42 8.52 1.33
N CYS A 103 -0.16 7.31 1.28
CA CYS A 103 -0.56 6.68 0.03
C CYS A 103 -1.63 7.48 -0.72
N GLN A 104 -2.67 7.96 -0.03
CA GLN A 104 -3.69 8.81 -0.65
C GLN A 104 -3.11 10.11 -1.19
N GLY A 105 -2.20 10.76 -0.46
CA GLY A 105 -1.54 11.99 -0.93
C GLY A 105 -0.75 11.78 -2.22
N LEU A 106 -0.03 10.65 -2.32
CA LEU A 106 0.70 10.26 -3.54
C LEU A 106 -0.27 9.99 -4.70
N ILE A 107 -1.37 9.27 -4.46
CA ILE A 107 -2.37 8.98 -5.50
C ILE A 107 -3.04 10.25 -5.98
N TYR A 108 -3.46 11.15 -5.07
CA TYR A 108 -4.03 12.44 -5.46
C TYR A 108 -3.05 13.30 -6.25
N THR A 109 -1.74 13.20 -5.94
CA THR A 109 -0.69 13.84 -6.73
C THR A 109 -0.63 13.30 -8.16
N LEU A 110 -0.66 11.99 -8.34
CA LEU A 110 -0.74 11.35 -9.66
C LEU A 110 -2.00 11.77 -10.43
N MET A 111 -3.11 11.96 -9.72
CA MET A 111 -4.38 12.43 -10.28
C MET A 111 -4.44 13.94 -10.53
N LYS A 112 -3.37 14.70 -10.29
CA LYS A 112 -3.33 16.17 -10.40
C LYS A 112 -4.32 16.89 -9.46
N LYS A 113 -4.72 16.24 -8.37
CA LYS A 113 -5.64 16.73 -7.33
C LYS A 113 -4.85 17.32 -6.17
N LYS A 114 -4.36 18.54 -6.37
CA LYS A 114 -3.41 19.19 -5.47
C LYS A 114 -3.97 19.42 -4.07
N ASP A 115 -5.18 19.94 -3.95
CA ASP A 115 -5.75 20.31 -2.65
C ASP A 115 -6.04 19.07 -1.81
N GLU A 116 -6.51 17.99 -2.42
CA GLU A 116 -6.70 16.71 -1.75
C GLU A 116 -5.36 16.10 -1.34
N ALA A 117 -4.34 16.17 -2.19
CA ALA A 117 -3.01 15.67 -1.87
C ALA A 117 -2.42 16.39 -0.64
N GLU A 118 -2.47 17.73 -0.60
CA GLU A 118 -1.95 18.53 0.52
C GLU A 118 -2.64 18.15 1.84
N LYS A 119 -3.98 18.03 1.83
CA LYS A 119 -4.73 17.60 3.02
C LYS A 119 -4.25 16.26 3.57
N GLN A 120 -3.96 15.28 2.71
CA GLN A 120 -3.46 14.00 3.19
C GLN A 120 -2.02 14.08 3.69
N PHE A 121 -1.16 14.86 3.03
CA PHE A 121 0.21 15.05 3.49
C PHE A 121 0.31 15.82 4.81
N GLU A 122 -0.59 16.76 5.08
CA GLU A 122 -0.73 17.38 6.40
C GLU A 122 -1.05 16.35 7.49
N GLN A 123 -2.00 15.45 7.24
CA GLN A 123 -2.31 14.37 8.21
C GLN A 123 -1.12 13.42 8.39
N PHE A 124 -0.47 13.02 7.31
CA PHE A 124 0.76 12.22 7.38
C PHE A 124 1.83 12.89 8.25
N ARG A 125 2.15 14.17 8.01
CA ARG A 125 3.16 14.91 8.78
C ARG A 125 2.83 15.01 10.26
N ARG A 126 1.55 15.07 10.62
CA ARG A 126 1.09 15.11 12.01
C ARG A 126 1.23 13.77 12.73
N LEU A 127 1.07 12.67 12.01
CA LEU A 127 0.98 11.33 12.60
C LEU A 127 2.28 10.51 12.51
N VAL A 128 3.13 10.79 11.52
CA VAL A 128 4.39 10.07 11.33
C VAL A 128 5.36 10.36 12.49
N PRO A 129 5.97 9.34 13.11
CA PRO A 129 6.96 9.56 14.16
C PRO A 129 8.17 10.34 13.65
N GLU A 130 8.78 11.16 14.52
CA GLU A 130 9.89 12.07 14.16
C GLU A 130 11.11 11.34 13.57
N ASN A 131 11.47 10.19 14.15
CA ASN A 131 12.61 9.39 13.69
C ASN A 131 12.23 8.33 12.64
N HIS A 132 11.06 8.45 12.01
CA HIS A 132 10.62 7.47 11.02
C HIS A 132 11.26 7.75 9.65
N PRO A 133 11.80 6.73 8.95
CA PRO A 133 12.47 6.91 7.65
C PRO A 133 11.61 7.62 6.60
N TYR A 134 10.29 7.40 6.62
CA TYR A 134 9.39 8.10 5.70
C TYR A 134 9.28 9.59 5.98
N LYS A 135 9.45 10.04 7.22
CA LYS A 135 9.45 11.46 7.53
C LYS A 135 10.67 12.13 6.90
N GLU A 136 11.86 11.60 7.15
CA GLU A 136 13.11 12.08 6.57
C GLU A 136 13.07 12.06 5.03
N TYR A 137 12.64 10.94 4.44
CA TYR A 137 12.52 10.83 2.99
C TYR A 137 11.52 11.83 2.41
N PHE A 138 10.35 11.97 3.05
CA PHE A 138 9.31 12.90 2.61
C PHE A 138 9.81 14.35 2.71
N ASP A 139 10.41 14.72 3.83
CA ASP A 139 10.98 16.05 4.03
C ASP A 139 12.16 16.33 3.10
N ALA A 140 12.88 15.32 2.60
CA ALA A 140 13.96 15.50 1.62
C ALA A 140 13.47 15.59 0.15
N ASN A 141 12.43 14.84 -0.21
CA ASN A 141 12.03 14.63 -1.61
C ASN A 141 10.70 15.30 -1.98
N VAL A 142 9.86 15.57 -0.99
CA VAL A 142 8.51 16.13 -1.10
C VAL A 142 8.46 17.46 -0.34
N LEU A 143 9.48 18.29 -0.52
CA LEU A 143 9.65 19.58 0.19
C LEU A 143 8.53 20.59 -0.05
N ASP A 144 7.71 20.38 -1.08
CA ASP A 144 6.56 21.23 -1.41
C ASP A 144 5.70 20.51 -2.46
N THR A 145 4.42 20.29 -2.20
CA THR A 145 3.51 19.78 -3.24
C THR A 145 3.52 20.68 -4.48
N ASN A 146 3.69 22.00 -4.32
CA ASN A 146 3.86 22.91 -5.44
C ASN A 146 5.03 22.52 -6.34
N LYS A 147 6.16 22.05 -5.78
CA LYS A 147 7.32 21.60 -6.56
C LYS A 147 7.05 20.27 -7.27
N LEU A 148 6.31 19.34 -6.64
CA LEU A 148 5.87 18.11 -7.30
C LEU A 148 4.98 18.41 -8.52
N PHE A 149 4.00 19.30 -8.36
CA PHE A 149 3.11 19.68 -9.46
C PHE A 149 3.80 20.58 -10.51
N ALA A 150 4.84 21.32 -10.15
CA ALA A 150 5.64 22.10 -11.09
C ALA A 150 6.56 21.22 -11.98
N LYS A 151 7.05 20.08 -11.47
CA LYS A 151 7.86 19.12 -12.23
C LYS A 151 7.05 18.22 -13.18
N ASN A 152 5.75 18.07 -12.95
CA ASN A 152 4.84 17.24 -13.74
C ASN A 152 4.03 18.04 -14.79
N ARG A 153 4.54 19.20 -15.21
CA ARG A 153 3.99 20.02 -16.32
C ARG A 153 4.70 19.74 -17.63
#